data_AF-A0A9W9ZQQ0-F1
#
_entry.id   AF-A0A9W9ZQQ0-F1
#
_cell.length_a   1.000
_cell.length_b   1.000
_cell.length_c   1.000
_cell.angle_alpha   90.00
_cell.angle_beta   90.00
_cell.angle_gamma   90.00
#
_symmetry.space_group_name_H-M   'P 1'
#
loop_
_entity.id
_entity.type
_entity.pdbx_description
1 polymer ?
#
loop_
_entity_poly.entity_id
_entity_poly.type
_entity_poly.pdbx_seq_one_letter_code
_entity_poly.pdbx_strand_id
1 'polypeptide(L)'
;MDPSWSETGDRYLLKLFRDYLFHQVAESGAPWVDLAHIVACLNKLEAGSSEKVCLVSRDEQSVLVVSYRDLKNCFDGAFSEILSASLT
;
A
#
# COMPACT_ATOMS: atom_id res chain seq x y z
N MET A 1 -20.08 6.90 -2.26
CA MET A 1 -18.70 7.23 -2.70
C MET A 1 -18.57 6.93 -4.18
N ASP A 2 -17.79 7.75 -4.89
CA ASP A 2 -17.42 7.52 -6.29
C ASP A 2 -16.67 6.16 -6.42
N PRO A 3 -17.05 5.26 -7.34
CA PRO A 3 -16.35 3.99 -7.56
C PRO A 3 -14.85 4.14 -7.86
N SER A 4 -14.43 5.27 -8.41
CA SER A 4 -13.03 5.58 -8.74
C SER A 4 -12.21 6.10 -7.54
N TRP A 5 -12.83 6.28 -6.38
CA TRP A 5 -12.21 6.84 -5.18
C TRP A 5 -10.93 6.10 -4.76
N SER A 6 -10.93 4.77 -4.89
CA SER A 6 -9.78 3.92 -4.52
C SER A 6 -8.64 3.89 -5.54
N GLU A 7 -8.85 4.39 -6.76
CA GLU A 7 -7.92 4.24 -7.89
C GLU A 7 -7.12 5.52 -8.18
N THR A 8 -7.18 6.54 -7.32
CA THR A 8 -6.53 7.85 -7.57
C THR A 8 -5.68 8.33 -6.40
N GLY A 9 -4.61 9.06 -6.74
CA GLY A 9 -3.72 9.75 -5.79
C GLY A 9 -3.16 8.85 -4.69
N ASP A 10 -3.27 9.30 -3.44
CA ASP A 10 -2.78 8.60 -2.25
C ASP A 10 -3.37 7.19 -2.07
N ARG A 11 -4.61 6.96 -2.52
CA ARG A 11 -5.26 5.64 -2.42
C ARG A 11 -4.66 4.63 -3.38
N TYR A 12 -4.17 5.10 -4.53
CA TYR A 12 -3.44 4.24 -5.47
C TYR A 12 -2.11 3.75 -4.88
N LEU A 13 -1.40 4.56 -4.09
CA LEU A 13 -0.20 4.11 -3.36
C LEU A 13 -0.53 2.97 -2.38
N LEU A 14 -1.65 3.06 -1.66
CA LEU A 14 -2.10 2.00 -0.75
C LEU A 14 -2.47 0.72 -1.51
N LYS A 15 -3.05 0.82 -2.71
CA LYS A 15 -3.33 -0.32 -3.58
C LYS A 15 -2.04 -1.04 -3.99
N LEU A 16 -1.02 -0.29 -4.41
CA LEU A 16 0.27 -0.87 -4.76
C LEU A 16 0.98 -1.46 -3.55
N PHE A 17 0.87 -0.83 -2.38
CA PHE A 17 1.43 -1.38 -1.14
C PHE A 17 0.77 -2.70 -0.75
N ARG A 18 -0.56 -2.82 -0.90
CA ARG A 18 -1.27 -4.10 -0.72
C ARG A 18 -0.75 -5.16 -1.69
N ASP A 19 -0.53 -4.80 -2.95
CA ASP A 19 -0.01 -5.74 -3.94
C ASP A 19 1.42 -6.19 -3.57
N TYR A 20 2.28 -5.27 -3.11
CA TYR A 20 3.62 -5.57 -2.59
C TYR A 20 3.63 -6.58 -1.43
N LEU A 21 2.64 -6.51 -0.53
CA LEU A 21 2.52 -7.42 0.62
C LEU A 21 2.01 -8.81 0.26
N PHE A 22 0.97 -8.86 -0.59
CA PHE A 22 0.13 -10.06 -0.73
C PHE A 22 0.15 -10.68 -2.11
N HIS A 23 0.74 -10.02 -3.11
CA HIS A 23 0.80 -10.50 -4.49
C HIS A 23 2.26 -10.74 -4.94
N GLN A 24 3.10 -11.21 -4.02
CA GLN A 24 4.44 -11.66 -4.37
C GLN A 24 4.35 -12.96 -5.18
N VAL A 25 5.25 -13.11 -6.15
CA VAL A 25 5.39 -14.32 -6.96
C VAL A 25 6.82 -14.83 -6.87
N ALA A 26 6.98 -16.15 -6.78
CA ALA A 26 8.28 -16.79 -6.90
C ALA A 26 8.78 -16.71 -8.35
N GLU A 27 10.05 -17.05 -8.59
CA GLU A 27 10.62 -17.09 -9.95
C GLU A 27 9.84 -18.01 -10.91
N SER A 28 9.16 -19.03 -10.38
CA SER A 28 8.29 -19.92 -11.16
C SER A 28 6.94 -19.31 -11.55
N GLY A 29 6.65 -18.08 -11.11
CA GLY A 29 5.35 -17.42 -11.25
C GLY A 29 4.30 -17.91 -10.24
N ALA A 30 4.64 -18.85 -9.35
CA ALA A 30 3.73 -19.30 -8.31
C ALA A 30 3.51 -18.20 -7.25
N PRO A 31 2.27 -18.02 -6.74
CA PRO A 31 2.02 -17.06 -5.66
C PRO A 31 2.84 -17.43 -4.43
N TRP A 32 3.49 -16.44 -3.84
CA TRP A 32 4.33 -16.58 -2.66
C TRP A 32 3.81 -15.69 -1.54
N VAL A 33 3.70 -16.24 -0.33
CA VAL A 33 3.26 -15.50 0.86
C VAL A 33 4.30 -15.68 1.95
N ASP A 34 5.04 -14.59 2.22
CA ASP A 34 5.97 -14.52 3.34
C ASP A 34 5.34 -13.75 4.51
N LEU A 35 4.94 -14.49 5.55
CA LEU A 35 4.34 -13.89 6.74
C LEU A 35 5.32 -13.01 7.53
N ALA A 36 6.62 -13.33 7.53
CA ALA A 36 7.61 -12.51 8.21
C ALA A 36 7.78 -11.17 7.49
N HIS A 37 7.80 -11.20 6.15
CA HIS A 37 7.78 -10.00 5.32
C HIS A 37 6.55 -9.12 5.60
N ILE A 38 5.35 -9.72 5.60
CA ILE A 38 4.09 -8.99 5.83
C ILE A 38 4.12 -8.29 7.19
N VAL A 39 4.43 -9.02 8.25
CA VAL A 39 4.47 -8.47 9.62
C VAL A 39 5.53 -7.36 9.73
N ALA A 40 6.72 -7.57 9.16
CA ALA A 40 7.77 -6.54 9.19
C ALA A 40 7.35 -5.26 8.46
N CYS A 41 6.69 -5.38 7.31
CA CYS A 41 6.23 -4.21 6.56
C CYS A 41 5.08 -3.48 7.27
N LEU A 42 4.14 -4.21 7.88
CA LEU A 42 3.06 -3.60 8.66
C LEU A 42 3.59 -2.88 9.90
N ASN A 43 4.57 -3.45 10.60
CA ASN A 43 5.24 -2.78 11.72
C ASN A 43 5.93 -1.47 11.29
N LYS A 44 6.61 -1.47 10.13
CA LYS A 44 7.25 -0.26 9.57
C LYS A 44 6.23 0.81 9.17
N LEU A 45 5.10 0.39 8.59
CA LEU A 45 3.98 1.28 8.25
C LEU A 45 3.42 1.92 9.52
N GLU A 46 3.08 1.11 10.52
CA GLU A 46 2.50 1.59 11.78
C GLU A 46 3.44 2.58 12.48
N ALA A 47 4.73 2.27 12.53
CA ALA A 47 5.77 3.13 13.11
C ALA A 47 6.05 4.41 12.29
N GLY A 48 5.56 4.52 11.06
CA GLY A 48 5.86 5.66 10.19
C GLY A 48 7.35 5.80 9.88
N SER A 49 8.02 4.67 9.62
CA SER A 49 9.46 4.61 9.37
C SER A 49 9.88 5.48 8.17
N SER A 50 11.07 6.08 8.24
CA SER A 50 11.69 6.79 7.11
C SER A 50 12.29 5.86 6.06
N GLU A 51 12.31 4.54 6.32
CA GLU A 51 12.71 3.53 5.34
C GLU A 51 11.84 3.64 4.08
N LYS A 52 12.46 3.45 2.91
CA LYS A 52 11.80 3.51 1.61
C LYS A 52 11.54 2.11 1.06
N VAL A 53 10.38 1.95 0.43
CA VAL A 53 9.95 0.75 -0.29
C VAL A 53 9.70 1.09 -1.75
N CYS A 54 9.95 0.11 -2.62
CA CYS A 54 9.72 0.20 -4.06
C CYS A 54 8.40 -0.49 -4.39
N LEU A 55 7.44 0.27 -4.89
CA LEU A 55 6.13 -0.22 -5.30
C LEU A 55 6.05 -0.24 -6.82
N VAL A 56 5.60 -1.36 -7.39
CA VAL A 56 5.55 -1.57 -8.84
C VAL A 56 4.10 -1.79 -9.25
N SER A 57 3.66 -1.14 -10.32
CA SER A 57 2.35 -1.37 -10.91
C SER A 57 2.26 -2.77 -11.51
N ARG A 58 1.04 -3.31 -11.62
CA ARG A 58 0.81 -4.67 -12.15
C ARG A 58 1.19 -4.85 -13.62
N ASP A 59 1.20 -3.77 -14.38
CA ASP A 59 1.65 -3.73 -15.78
C ASP A 59 3.18 -3.53 -15.89
N GLU A 60 3.87 -3.45 -14.76
CA GLU A 60 5.31 -3.24 -14.62
C GLU A 60 5.81 -1.93 -15.27
N GLN A 61 4.92 -1.01 -15.64
CA GLN A 61 5.28 0.24 -16.31
C GLN A 61 5.65 1.36 -15.33
N SER A 62 5.18 1.29 -14.09
CA SER A 62 5.36 2.35 -13.10
C SER A 62 6.06 1.81 -11.86
N VAL A 63 7.11 2.52 -11.45
CA VAL A 63 7.86 2.23 -10.23
C VAL A 63 7.85 3.48 -9.35
N LEU A 64 7.39 3.32 -8.12
CA LEU A 64 7.28 4.40 -7.13
C LEU A 64 8.12 4.05 -5.91
N VAL A 65 9.02 4.97 -5.53
CA VAL A 65 9.82 4.82 -4.31
C VAL A 65 9.26 5.75 -3.24
N VAL A 66 8.70 5.17 -2.19
CA VAL A 66 7.93 5.88 -1.16
C VAL A 66 8.40 5.46 0.22
N SER A 67 8.36 6.38 1.21
CA SER A 67 8.66 5.98 2.59
C SER A 67 7.45 5.35 3.28
N TYR A 68 7.69 4.48 4.26
CA TYR A 68 6.60 3.97 5.11
C TYR A 68 5.86 5.09 5.86
N ARG A 69 6.54 6.20 6.16
CA ARG A 69 5.93 7.42 6.69
C ARG A 69 4.91 8.03 5.72
N ASP A 70 5.26 8.17 4.45
CA ASP A 70 4.35 8.72 3.45
C ASP A 70 3.14 7.79 3.27
N LEU A 71 3.37 6.47 3.22
CA LEU A 71 2.29 5.48 3.17
C LEU A 71 1.36 5.56 4.38
N LYS A 72 1.90 5.77 5.59
CA LYS A 72 1.10 5.96 6.80
C LYS A 72 0.22 7.21 6.67
N ASN A 73 0.78 8.33 6.20
CA ASN A 73 0.01 9.55 5.98
C ASN A 73 -1.13 9.34 4.96
N CYS A 74 -0.86 8.62 3.86
CA CYS A 74 -1.88 8.25 2.88
C CYS A 74 -2.98 7.39 3.52
N PHE A 75 -2.60 6.42 4.36
CA PHE A 75 -3.54 5.54 5.06
C PHE A 75 -4.42 6.31 6.04
N ASP A 76 -3.82 7.11 6.92
CA ASP A 76 -4.53 7.90 7.92
C ASP A 76 -5.47 8.92 7.25
N GLY A 77 -5.04 9.54 6.16
CA GLY A 77 -5.87 10.45 5.37
C GLY A 77 -7.06 9.77 4.70
N ALA A 78 -6.82 8.64 4.02
CA ALA A 78 -7.88 7.86 3.37
C ALA A 78 -8.89 7.29 4.39
N PHE A 79 -8.40 6.79 5.52
CA PHE A 79 -9.25 6.28 6.59
C PHE A 79 -10.10 7.39 7.22
N SER A 80 -9.49 8.56 7.49
CA SER A 80 -10.20 9.71 8.05
C SER A 80 -11.33 10.20 7.13
N GLU A 81 -11.11 10.20 5.82
CA GLU A 81 -12.13 10.56 4.83
C GLU A 81 -13.32 9.59 4.88
N ILE A 82 -13.07 8.27 4.87
CA ILE A 82 -14.13 7.25 4.99
C ILE A 82 -14.88 7.42 6.30
N LEU A 83 -14.16 7.60 7.42
CA LEU A 83 -14.77 7.76 8.73
C LEU A 83 -15.68 9.00 8.74
N SER A 84 -15.22 10.13 8.21
CA SER A 84 -16.01 11.36 8.15
C SER A 84 -17.29 11.18 7.32
N ALA A 85 -17.20 10.50 6.18
CA ALA A 85 -18.35 10.22 5.31
C ALA A 85 -19.35 9.23 5.93
N SER A 86 -18.91 8.39 6.87
CA SER A 86 -19.79 7.44 7.57
C SER A 86 -20.58 8.05 8.72
N LEU A 87 -20.14 9.22 9.21
CA LEU A 87 -20.75 9.93 10.33
C LEU A 87 -21.77 10.99 9.90
N THR A 88 -21.89 11.22 8.59
CA THR A 88 -22.88 12.10 7.94
C THR A 88 -24.00 11.28 7.31
#